data_AF-H5UV57-F1
#
_entry.id   AF-H5UV57-F1
#
_cell.length_a   1.000
_cell.length_b   1.000
_cell.length_c   1.000
_cell.angle_alpha   90.00
_cell.angle_beta   90.00
_cell.angle_gamma   90.00
#
_symmetry.space_group_name_H-M   'P 1'
#
loop_
_entity.id
_entity.type
_entity.pdbx_description
1 polymer ?
#
loop_
_entity_poly.entity_id
_entity_poly.type
_entity_poly.pdbx_seq_one_letter_code
_entity_poly.pdbx_strand_id
1 'polypeptide(L)'
;MGSKVVLSADHMPGMKGAEATVVGAFDTTTYAVDYTPTNGGAPVEDHKWVVQQELVGVGDTPLKKGDRATMSAEHMPGMKGAEATVVEVTAQPVYMVDVDADGMMMKNHKWVVEDEMSPAS
;
A
#
# COMPACT_ATOMS: atom_id res chain seq x y z
N MET A 1 6.86 9.47 -14.13
CA MET A 1 5.66 8.64 -14.43
C MET A 1 5.80 8.06 -15.82
N GLY A 2 5.23 6.88 -16.05
CA GLY A 2 5.40 6.11 -17.30
C GLY A 2 6.62 5.18 -17.32
N SER A 3 7.41 5.13 -16.25
CA SER A 3 8.52 4.19 -16.10
C SER A 3 7.99 2.77 -15.95
N LYS A 4 8.60 1.82 -16.65
CA LYS A 4 8.38 0.39 -16.46
C LYS A 4 9.31 -0.15 -15.37
N VAL A 5 8.77 -0.96 -14.49
CA VAL A 5 9.49 -1.59 -13.36
C VAL A 5 9.11 -3.07 -13.25
N VAL A 6 9.93 -3.85 -12.56
CA VAL A 6 9.62 -5.21 -12.13
C VAL A 6 9.43 -5.19 -10.62
N LEU A 7 8.29 -5.69 -10.15
CA LEU A 7 7.94 -5.70 -8.73
C LEU A 7 8.61 -6.88 -8.01
N SER A 8 9.19 -6.61 -6.84
CA SER A 8 9.62 -7.64 -5.88
C SER A 8 8.57 -7.90 -4.80
N ALA A 9 7.60 -6.99 -4.63
CA ALA A 9 6.46 -7.12 -3.73
C ALA A 9 5.58 -8.33 -4.05
N ASP A 10 5.07 -8.98 -3.00
CA ASP A 10 4.15 -10.11 -3.04
C ASP A 10 2.85 -9.85 -2.25
N HIS A 11 2.45 -8.58 -2.12
CA HIS A 11 1.27 -8.15 -1.36
C HIS A 11 -0.02 -8.83 -1.83
N MET A 12 -0.11 -9.13 -3.13
CA MET A 12 -1.19 -9.92 -3.73
C MET A 12 -0.62 -11.00 -4.66
N PRO A 13 -1.34 -12.12 -4.86
CA PRO A 13 -0.97 -13.14 -5.83
C PRO A 13 -0.71 -12.53 -7.21
N GLY A 14 0.39 -12.94 -7.84
CA GLY A 14 0.79 -12.48 -9.17
C GLY A 14 1.59 -11.18 -9.20
N MET A 15 1.80 -10.47 -8.08
CA MET A 15 2.63 -9.25 -8.09
C MET A 15 4.13 -9.53 -8.21
N LYS A 16 4.63 -10.57 -7.55
CA LYS A 16 6.07 -10.85 -7.50
C LYS A 16 6.60 -11.23 -8.88
N GLY A 17 7.53 -10.42 -9.39
CA GLY A 17 8.12 -10.57 -10.71
C GLY A 17 7.28 -9.99 -11.85
N ALA A 18 6.10 -9.42 -11.56
CA ALA A 18 5.27 -8.79 -12.57
C ALA A 18 5.90 -7.49 -13.08
N GLU A 19 5.69 -7.21 -14.37
CA GLU A 19 5.93 -5.88 -14.92
C GLU A 19 4.85 -4.92 -14.42
N ALA A 20 5.26 -3.71 -14.07
CA ALA A 20 4.36 -2.65 -13.70
C ALA A 20 4.78 -1.31 -14.33
N THR A 21 3.81 -0.40 -14.46
CA THR A 21 4.04 0.97 -14.93
C THR A 21 3.73 1.95 -13.83
N VAL A 22 4.67 2.84 -13.51
CA VAL A 22 4.47 3.88 -12.49
C VAL A 22 3.51 4.95 -12.99
N VAL A 23 2.32 5.02 -12.40
CA VAL A 23 1.26 5.98 -12.72
C VAL A 23 1.07 7.05 -11.64
N GLY A 24 1.70 6.87 -10.48
CA GLY A 24 1.74 7.84 -9.38
C GLY A 24 3.04 7.72 -8.59
N ALA A 25 3.57 8.83 -8.09
CA ALA A 25 4.76 8.88 -7.25
C ALA A 25 4.56 10.00 -6.22
N PHE A 26 4.75 9.69 -4.94
CA PHE A 26 4.38 10.57 -3.84
C PHE A 26 5.43 10.49 -2.74
N ASP A 27 5.74 11.65 -2.15
CA ASP A 27 6.54 11.75 -0.94
C ASP A 27 5.61 11.90 0.26
N THR A 28 5.41 10.80 1.00
CA THR A 28 4.58 10.77 2.20
C THR A 28 5.03 9.63 3.12
N THR A 29 4.63 9.66 4.38
CA THR A 29 4.87 8.52 5.29
C THR A 29 3.94 7.37 4.96
N THR A 30 4.50 6.18 4.88
CA THR A 30 3.84 4.95 4.47
C THR A 30 3.92 3.93 5.61
N TYR A 31 2.83 3.21 5.84
CA TYR A 31 2.63 2.34 6.98
C TYR A 31 2.21 0.94 6.54
N ALA A 32 2.82 -0.08 7.14
CA ALA A 32 2.23 -1.41 7.19
C ALA A 32 1.35 -1.49 8.44
N VAL A 33 0.18 -2.12 8.32
CA VAL A 33 -0.83 -2.10 9.39
C VAL A 33 -1.52 -3.45 9.61
N ASP A 34 -1.88 -3.71 10.86
CA ASP A 34 -2.79 -4.80 11.23
C ASP A 34 -4.20 -4.23 11.49
N TYR A 35 -5.24 -4.87 10.99
CA TYR A 35 -6.62 -4.43 11.25
C TYR A 35 -7.65 -5.56 11.15
N THR A 36 -8.82 -5.34 11.76
CA THR A 36 -10.00 -6.19 11.55
C THR A 36 -10.97 -5.48 10.61
N PRO A 37 -11.36 -6.09 9.47
CA PRO A 37 -12.28 -5.47 8.52
C PRO A 37 -13.66 -5.13 9.13
N THR A 38 -14.24 -4.00 8.74
CA THR A 38 -15.55 -3.52 9.23
C THR A 38 -16.74 -4.38 8.78
N ASN A 39 -16.54 -5.23 7.78
CA ASN A 39 -17.54 -6.14 7.25
C ASN A 39 -17.58 -7.52 7.96
N GLY A 40 -16.80 -7.71 9.03
CA GLY A 40 -16.72 -8.96 9.77
C GLY A 40 -15.80 -10.02 9.14
N GLY A 41 -14.96 -9.63 8.17
CA GLY A 41 -13.90 -10.47 7.63
C GLY A 41 -12.85 -10.87 8.68
N ALA A 42 -11.99 -11.83 8.32
CA ALA A 42 -10.87 -12.23 9.15
C ALA A 42 -9.88 -11.06 9.35
N PRO A 43 -9.15 -11.01 10.49
CA PRO A 43 -8.07 -10.05 10.68
C PRO A 43 -7.06 -10.10 9.54
N VAL A 44 -6.58 -8.93 9.14
CA VAL A 44 -5.50 -8.75 8.17
C VAL A 44 -4.28 -8.28 8.94
N GLU A 45 -3.18 -9.01 8.81
CA GLU A 45 -1.89 -8.70 9.43
C GLU A 45 -0.90 -8.24 8.35
N ASP A 46 0.01 -7.35 8.72
CA ASP A 46 1.08 -6.78 7.88
C ASP A 46 0.57 -6.28 6.52
N HIS A 47 -0.59 -5.62 6.50
CA HIS A 47 -1.12 -5.05 5.25
C HIS A 47 -0.23 -3.91 4.76
N LYS A 48 0.35 -4.10 3.57
CA LYS A 48 1.18 -3.13 2.86
C LYS A 48 0.42 -2.58 1.65
N TRP A 49 0.21 -1.28 1.53
CA TRP A 49 0.52 -0.20 2.48
C TRP A 49 -0.67 0.76 2.61
N VAL A 50 -0.65 1.60 3.63
CA VAL A 50 -1.49 2.80 3.73
C VAL A 50 -0.61 4.03 3.93
N VAL A 51 -1.00 5.18 3.38
CA VAL A 51 -0.23 6.43 3.52
C VAL A 51 -0.85 7.37 4.55
N GLN A 52 -0.09 8.36 5.03
CA GLN A 52 -0.54 9.37 6.03
C GLN A 52 -1.92 9.97 5.70
N GLN A 53 -2.15 10.33 4.45
CA GLN A 53 -3.37 10.98 3.98
C GLN A 53 -4.57 10.02 3.92
N GLU A 54 -4.34 8.72 4.08
CA GLU A 54 -5.37 7.69 4.16
C GLU A 54 -5.75 7.34 5.61
N LEU A 55 -5.28 8.13 6.59
CA LEU A 55 -5.62 8.02 8.01
C LEU A 55 -6.49 9.20 8.47
N VAL A 56 -7.56 8.90 9.20
CA VAL A 56 -8.55 9.90 9.62
C VAL A 56 -8.03 10.69 10.82
N GLY A 57 -7.99 12.02 10.68
CA GLY A 57 -7.68 12.93 11.78
C GLY A 57 -6.22 12.89 12.26
N VAL A 58 -5.36 12.14 11.56
CA VAL A 58 -3.92 12.17 11.77
C VAL A 58 -3.39 13.38 11.00
N GLY A 59 -2.84 14.36 11.72
CA GLY A 59 -2.26 15.58 11.13
C GLY A 59 -0.96 15.29 10.37
N ASP A 60 -0.04 16.24 10.29
CA ASP A 60 1.21 16.05 9.51
C ASP A 60 2.31 15.27 10.26
N THR A 61 2.15 15.05 11.57
CA THR A 61 3.12 14.30 12.36
C THR A 61 2.99 12.80 12.06
N PRO A 62 4.05 12.13 11.60
CA PRO A 62 4.03 10.69 11.35
C PRO A 62 3.72 9.87 12.59
N LEU A 63 2.93 8.82 12.41
CA LEU A 63 2.69 7.80 13.43
C LEU A 63 3.95 6.93 13.62
N LYS A 64 4.01 6.27 14.77
CA LYS A 64 5.05 5.32 15.13
C LYS A 64 4.48 3.91 15.17
N LYS A 65 5.37 2.91 15.11
CA LYS A 65 5.01 1.52 15.36
C LYS A 65 4.30 1.38 16.72
N GLY A 66 3.15 0.72 16.71
CA GLY A 66 2.26 0.53 17.86
C GLY A 66 1.15 1.58 17.99
N ASP A 67 1.25 2.71 17.29
CA ASP A 67 0.17 3.70 17.24
C ASP A 67 -1.04 3.12 16.48
N ARG A 68 -2.23 3.67 16.77
CA ARG A 68 -3.49 3.23 16.18
C ARG A 68 -4.20 4.40 15.50
N ALA A 69 -4.81 4.15 14.36
CA ALA A 69 -5.57 5.14 13.61
C ALA A 69 -6.69 4.49 12.80
N THR A 70 -7.78 5.23 12.59
CA THR A 70 -8.86 4.81 11.68
C THR A 70 -8.45 5.09 10.23
N MET A 71 -8.60 4.10 9.36
CA MET A 71 -8.29 4.25 7.94
C MET A 71 -9.46 4.84 7.14
N SER A 72 -9.16 5.76 6.22
CA SER A 72 -10.08 6.18 5.16
C SER A 72 -9.83 5.47 3.83
N ALA A 73 -8.75 4.67 3.72
CA ALA A 73 -8.44 3.86 2.54
C ALA A 73 -9.57 2.88 2.18
N GLU A 74 -9.73 2.65 0.87
CA GLU A 74 -10.72 1.74 0.27
C GLU A 74 -10.05 0.72 -0.65
N HIS A 75 -8.81 0.29 -0.35
CA HIS A 75 -8.05 -0.62 -1.22
C HIS A 75 -8.72 -1.99 -1.34
N MET A 76 -9.37 -2.44 -0.26
CA MET A 76 -10.13 -3.70 -0.21
C MET A 76 -11.44 -3.54 0.57
N PRO A 77 -12.47 -4.37 0.31
CA PRO A 77 -13.73 -4.35 1.06
C PRO A 77 -13.51 -4.49 2.58
N GLY A 78 -14.13 -3.59 3.36
CA GLY A 78 -14.05 -3.59 4.82
C GLY A 78 -12.85 -2.85 5.41
N MET A 79 -11.96 -2.27 4.57
CA MET A 79 -10.83 -1.46 5.06
C MET A 79 -11.27 -0.10 5.60
N LYS A 80 -12.14 0.61 4.88
CA LYS A 80 -12.59 1.93 5.29
C LYS A 80 -13.32 1.88 6.63
N GLY A 81 -12.90 2.77 7.53
CA GLY A 81 -13.44 2.88 8.89
C GLY A 81 -12.87 1.85 9.86
N ALA A 82 -12.03 0.90 9.41
CA ALA A 82 -11.35 0.00 10.32
C ALA A 82 -10.29 0.77 11.13
N GLU A 83 -10.20 0.49 12.43
CA GLU A 83 -9.07 0.90 13.26
C GLU A 83 -7.89 -0.04 13.01
N ALA A 84 -6.76 0.52 12.64
CA ALA A 84 -5.54 -0.21 12.30
C ALA A 84 -4.43 0.10 13.30
N THR A 85 -3.56 -0.88 13.55
CA THR A 85 -2.35 -0.72 14.36
C THR A 85 -1.14 -0.67 13.43
N VAL A 86 -0.29 0.33 13.57
CA VAL A 86 0.92 0.48 12.76
C VAL A 86 1.97 -0.55 13.18
N VAL A 87 2.43 -1.39 12.25
CA VAL A 87 3.46 -2.41 12.50
C VAL A 87 4.81 -2.10 11.85
N GLU A 88 4.82 -1.28 10.80
CA GLU A 88 6.01 -0.77 10.13
C GLU A 88 5.79 0.67 9.66
N VAL A 89 6.86 1.48 9.64
CA VAL A 89 6.85 2.86 9.14
C VAL A 89 8.03 3.01 8.18
N THR A 90 7.77 3.52 6.98
CA THR A 90 8.82 3.89 6.02
C THR A 90 8.56 5.28 5.44
N ALA A 91 9.66 5.98 5.13
CA ALA A 91 9.65 7.31 4.52
C ALA A 91 10.23 7.27 3.09
N GLN A 92 10.34 6.07 2.50
CA GLN A 92 10.65 5.93 1.09
C GLN A 92 9.57 6.56 0.22
N PRO A 93 9.90 7.00 -1.00
CA PRO A 93 8.90 7.34 -2.00
C PRO A 93 7.91 6.18 -2.19
N VAL A 94 6.63 6.51 -2.33
CA VAL A 94 5.55 5.55 -2.51
C VAL A 94 4.86 5.76 -3.84
N TYR A 95 4.50 4.65 -4.49
CA TYR A 95 4.11 4.62 -5.87
C TYR A 95 2.76 3.95 -6.06
N MET A 96 2.00 4.51 -6.99
CA MET A 96 0.82 3.89 -7.55
C MET A 96 1.20 3.30 -8.91
N VAL A 97 0.86 2.05 -9.15
CA VAL A 97 1.33 1.31 -10.32
C VAL A 97 0.18 0.61 -11.05
N ASP A 98 0.27 0.55 -12.38
CA ASP A 98 -0.51 -0.40 -13.17
C ASP A 98 0.28 -1.70 -13.28
N VAL A 99 -0.24 -2.83 -12.82
CA VAL A 99 0.47 -4.13 -12.75
C VAL A 99 -0.07 -5.10 -13.79
N ASP A 100 0.80 -5.63 -14.64
CA ASP A 100 0.46 -6.70 -15.59
C ASP A 100 0.83 -8.05 -14.97
N ALA A 101 -0.16 -8.71 -14.37
CA ALA A 101 0.00 -10.01 -13.74
C ALA A 101 -0.69 -11.08 -14.60
N ASP A 102 0.10 -11.81 -15.41
CA ASP A 102 -0.36 -12.93 -16.22
C ASP A 102 -1.59 -12.62 -17.10
N GLY A 103 -1.61 -11.46 -17.75
CA GLY A 103 -2.71 -11.02 -18.63
C GLY A 103 -3.89 -10.38 -17.90
N MET A 104 -3.82 -10.26 -16.56
CA MET A 104 -4.73 -9.45 -15.77
C MET A 104 -4.08 -8.10 -15.46
N MET A 105 -4.59 -7.04 -16.09
CA MET A 105 -4.14 -5.68 -15.83
C MET A 105 -4.85 -5.10 -14.60
N MET A 106 -4.12 -4.97 -13.50
CA MET A 106 -4.57 -4.26 -12.30
C MET A 106 -4.23 -2.77 -12.45
N LYS A 107 -5.25 -1.91 -12.48
CA LYS A 107 -5.08 -0.47 -12.67
C LYS A 107 -4.99 0.28 -11.34
N ASN A 108 -4.11 1.27 -11.27
CA ASN A 108 -3.94 2.17 -10.12
C ASN A 108 -3.75 1.41 -8.79
N HIS A 109 -2.98 0.32 -8.80
CA HIS A 109 -2.68 -0.43 -7.60
C HIS A 109 -1.92 0.43 -6.60
N LYS A 110 -2.38 0.39 -5.34
CA LYS A 110 -1.85 1.11 -4.19
C LYS A 110 -1.47 0.08 -3.14
N TRP A 111 -0.27 0.12 -2.57
CA TRP A 111 0.88 0.94 -2.95
C TRP A 111 2.11 0.04 -3.03
N VAL A 112 3.17 0.50 -3.66
CA VAL A 112 4.49 -0.11 -3.56
C VAL A 112 5.52 0.97 -3.21
N VAL A 113 6.57 0.63 -2.46
CA VAL A 113 7.66 1.56 -2.14
C VAL A 113 8.89 1.33 -3.05
N GLU A 114 9.85 2.25 -3.02
CA GLU A 114 11.06 2.19 -3.86
C GLU A 114 11.77 0.84 -3.83
N ASP A 115 12.03 0.29 -2.63
CA ASP A 115 12.74 -0.99 -2.47
C ASP A 115 11.96 -2.22 -2.98
N GLU A 116 10.65 -2.06 -3.25
CA GLU A 116 9.76 -3.11 -3.75
C GLU A 116 9.73 -3.20 -5.28
N MET A 117 10.56 -2.43 -5.97
CA MET A 117 10.63 -2.43 -7.41
C MET A 117 12.06 -2.24 -7.92
N SER A 118 12.26 -2.63 -9.18
CA SER A 118 13.51 -2.43 -9.91
C SER A 118 13.23 -1.98 -11.34
N PRO A 119 14.12 -1.24 -12.01
CA PRO A 119 13.91 -0.85 -13.40
C PRO A 119 13.68 -2.07 -14.29
N ALA A 120 12.66 -2.02 -15.15
CA ALA A 120 12.52 -3.00 -16.22
C ALA A 120 13.69 -2.81 -17.20
N SER A 121 14.34 -3.91 -17.58
CA SER A 121 15.50 -3.91 -18.49
C SER A 121 15.15 -3.50 -19.91
#